data_AF-X0SEV7-F1
#
_entry.id   AF-X0SEV7-F1
#
_cell.length_a   1.000
_cell.length_b   1.000
_cell.length_c   1.000
_cell.angle_alpha   90.00
_cell.angle_beta   90.00
_cell.angle_gamma   90.00
#
_symmetry.space_group_name_H-M   'P 1'
#
loop_
_entity.id
_entity.type
_entity.pdbx_description
1 polymer ?
#
loop_
_entity_poly.entity_id
_entity_poly.type
_entity_poly.pdbx_seq_one_letter_code
_entity_poly.pdbx_strand_id
1 'polypeptide(L)' 'MEVNKLKYKRSYVFVLDFEIGYVYRYDVFTRDSEKIEEYLTELGHNVGNIEWMLTRNKRIIK' A
#
# COMPACT_ATOMS: atom_id res chain seq x y z
N MET A 1 10.15 25.13 -15.33
CA MET A 1 9.56 23.77 -15.33
C MET A 1 8.74 23.62 -14.06
N GLU A 2 7.45 23.88 -14.15
CA GLU A 2 6.52 23.73 -13.02
C GLU A 2 6.35 22.24 -12.75
N VAL A 3 7.02 21.75 -11.72
CA VAL A 3 6.81 20.39 -11.22
C VAL A 3 5.37 20.33 -10.72
N ASN A 4 4.53 19.55 -11.42
CA ASN A 4 3.11 19.32 -11.13
C ASN A 4 2.86 19.10 -9.62
N LYS A 5 2.56 20.17 -8.88
CA LYS A 5 2.33 20.19 -7.43
C LYS A 5 0.89 19.82 -7.03
N LEU A 6 0.19 19.16 -7.94
CA LEU A 6 -1.05 18.43 -7.74
C LEU A 6 -0.76 17.05 -8.35
N LYS A 7 -0.98 15.89 -7.73
CA LYS A 7 -2.33 15.41 -7.43
C LYS A 7 -2.35 14.03 -6.76
N TYR A 8 -1.24 13.52 -6.23
CA TYR A 8 -1.28 12.21 -5.57
C TYR A 8 -1.83 12.38 -4.15
N LYS A 9 -3.18 12.42 -4.04
CA LYS A 9 -3.85 12.30 -2.75
C LYS A 9 -3.30 11.06 -2.04
N ARG A 10 -2.69 11.28 -0.87
CA ARG A 10 -2.17 10.25 0.04
C ARG A 10 -3.16 9.09 0.09
N SER A 11 -2.69 7.91 -0.28
CA SER A 11 -3.46 6.68 -0.22
C SER A 11 -2.80 5.74 0.78
N TYR A 12 -3.51 4.71 1.19
CA TYR A 12 -3.09 3.77 2.21
C TYR A 12 -3.19 2.37 1.62
N VAL A 13 -2.12 1.59 1.75
CA VAL A 13 -2.13 0.16 1.46
C VAL A 13 -2.23 -0.56 2.79
N PHE A 14 -3.30 -1.31 2.97
CA PHE A 14 -3.42 -2.26 4.07
C PHE A 14 -2.97 -3.62 3.58
N VAL A 15 -2.14 -4.31 4.36
CA VAL A 15 -1.62 -5.64 4.03
C VAL A 15 -2.03 -6.60 5.13
N LEU A 16 -2.66 -7.71 4.76
CA LEU A 16 -2.88 -8.87 5.60
C LEU A 16 -1.83 -9.91 5.24
N ASP A 17 -0.94 -10.22 6.18
CA ASP A 17 0.15 -11.16 6.00
C ASP A 17 -0.21 -12.52 6.61
N PHE A 18 -0.34 -13.56 5.79
CA PHE A 18 -0.74 -14.88 6.25
C PHE A 18 0.41 -15.70 6.84
N GLU A 19 1.67 -15.32 6.62
CA GLU A 19 2.82 -16.04 7.19
C GLU A 19 2.93 -15.82 8.70
N ILE A 20 2.69 -14.59 9.13
CA ILE A 20 2.85 -14.16 10.52
C ILE A 20 1.53 -13.76 11.17
N GLY A 21 0.44 -13.67 10.41
CA GLY A 21 -0.90 -13.33 10.90
C GLY A 21 -1.06 -11.86 11.29
N TYR A 22 -0.24 -10.96 10.74
CA TYR A 22 -0.22 -9.53 11.08
C TYR A 22 -0.90 -8.67 10.02
N VAL A 23 -1.31 -7.46 10.44
CA VAL A 23 -1.87 -6.44 9.55
C VAL A 23 -1.00 -5.20 9.56
N TYR A 24 -0.61 -4.74 8.38
CA TYR A 24 0.20 -3.53 8.18
C TYR A 24 -0.59 -2.43 7.48
N ARG A 25 -0.10 -1.19 7.62
CA ARG A 25 -0.59 -0.05 6.84
C ARG A 25 0.59 0.81 6.39
N TYR A 26 0.70 1.00 5.08
CA TYR A 26 1.69 1.88 4.46
C TYR A 26 1.02 3.10 3.82
N ASP A 27 1.68 4.25 3.94
CA ASP A 27 1.26 5.46 3.25
C ASP A 27 1.92 5.47 1.86
N VAL A 28 1.11 5.54 0.81
CA VAL A 28 1.59 5.53 -0.58
C VAL A 28 1.13 6.76 -1.35
N PHE A 29 1.95 7.16 -2.33
CA PHE A 29 1.67 8.27 -3.24
C PHE A 29 1.40 7.79 -4.67
N THR A 30 1.24 6.50 -4.87
CA THR A 30 0.87 5.89 -6.17
C THR A 30 -0.43 5.10 -6.04
N ARG A 31 -1.07 4.83 -7.17
CA ARG A 31 -2.19 3.85 -7.29
C ARG A 31 -1.90 2.74 -8.28
N ASP A 32 -0.71 2.76 -8.84
CA ASP A 32 -0.19 1.75 -9.73
C ASP A 32 0.06 0.47 -8.91
N SER A 33 -0.63 -0.61 -9.24
CA SER A 33 -0.57 -1.86 -8.49
C SER A 33 0.79 -2.53 -8.60
N GLU A 34 1.43 -2.49 -9.77
CA GLU A 34 2.75 -3.09 -9.98
C GLU A 34 3.79 -2.42 -9.09
N LYS A 35 3.76 -1.08 -9.01
CA LYS A 35 4.63 -0.32 -8.11
C LYS A 35 4.35 -0.56 -6.63
N ILE A 36 3.11 -0.88 -6.27
CA ILE A 36 2.76 -1.23 -4.90
C ILE A 36 3.31 -2.62 -4.57
N GLU A 37 3.15 -3.61 -5.44
CA GLU A 37 3.67 -4.97 -5.22
C GLU A 37 5.20 -5.00 -5.20
N GLU A 38 5.86 -4.23 -6.07
CA GLU A 38 7.31 -4.02 -6.02
C GLU A 38 7.72 -3.45 -4.65
N TYR A 39 7.06 -2.39 -4.20
CA TYR A 39 7.32 -1.79 -2.88
C TYR A 39 7.06 -2.75 -1.70
N LEU A 40 5.99 -3.57 -1.75
CA LEU A 40 5.71 -4.57 -0.71
C LEU A 40 6.78 -5.68 -0.70
N THR A 41 7.29 -6.06 -1.87
CA THR A 41 8.40 -7.00 -2.01
C THR A 41 9.69 -6.43 -1.42
N GLU A 42 10.00 -5.15 -1.70
CA GLU A 42 11.16 -4.44 -1.12
C GLU A 42 11.09 -4.35 0.42
N LEU A 43 9.89 -4.30 0.98
CA LEU A 43 9.65 -4.36 2.43
C LEU A 43 9.78 -5.77 3.03
N GLY A 44 9.96 -6.79 2.19
CA GLY A 44 10.15 -8.18 2.60
C GLY A 44 8.87 -8.99 2.69
N HIS A 45 7.72 -8.49 2.23
CA HIS A 45 6.53 -9.30 2.15
C HIS A 45 6.62 -10.29 0.99
N ASN A 46 6.18 -11.53 1.24
CA ASN A 46 5.94 -12.50 0.18
C ASN A 46 4.61 -12.18 -0.51
N VAL A 47 4.64 -11.56 -1.70
CA VAL A 47 3.43 -11.15 -2.43
C VAL A 47 2.48 -12.33 -2.71
N GLY A 48 3.00 -13.56 -2.79
CA GLY A 48 2.19 -14.77 -2.94
C GLY A 48 1.48 -15.24 -1.67
N ASN A 49 1.75 -14.62 -0.52
CA ASN A 49 1.19 -14.99 0.78
C ASN A 49 0.70 -13.79 1.60
N ILE A 50 0.34 -12.71 0.90
CA ILE A 50 -0.35 -11.55 1.46
C ILE A 50 -1.61 -11.26 0.65
N GLU A 51 -2.58 -10.61 1.27
CA GLU A 51 -3.65 -9.87 0.59
C GLU A 51 -3.50 -8.40 0.91
N TRP A 52 -3.77 -7.52 -0.07
CA TRP A 52 -3.63 -6.09 0.14
C TRP A 52 -4.74 -5.27 -0.51
N MET A 53 -5.05 -4.13 0.12
CA MET A 53 -6.08 -3.21 -0.34
C MET A 53 -5.55 -1.78 -0.36
N LEU A 54 -5.69 -1.12 -1.51
CA LEU A 54 -5.48 0.31 -1.64
C LEU A 54 -6.76 1.09 -1.32
N THR A 55 -6.65 2.09 -0.45
CA THR A 55 -7.77 2.97 -0.11
C THR A 55 -7.33 4.41 0.16
N ARG A 56 -8.27 5.34 0.10
CA ARG A 56 -8.08 6.71 0.60
C ARG A 56 -8.53 6.87 2.06
N ASN A 57 -9.14 5.84 2.62
CA ASN A 57 -9.58 5.85 4.01
C ASN A 57 -8.45 5.41 4.93
N LYS A 58 -8.02 6.30 5.82
CA LYS A 58 -6.91 6.02 6.76
C LYS A 58 -7.30 5.05 7.88
N ARG A 59 -8.60 4.95 8.19
CA ARG A 59 -9.10 4.26 9.38
C ARG A 59 -9.55 2.85 9.02
N ILE A 60 -9.22 1.91 9.89
CA ILE A 60 -9.92 0.62 9.97
C ILE A 60 -11.28 0.95 10.59
N ILE A 61 -12.35 0.63 9.86
CA ILE A 61 -13.73 0.81 10.34
C ILE A 61 -14.17 -0.54 10.92
N LYS A 62 -14.79 -0.51 12.09
CA LYS A 62 -15.39 -1.68 12.75
C LYS A 62 -16.88 -1.70 12.50
#